data_AF-M3BRV0-F1
#
_entry.id   AF-M3BRV0-F1
#
_cell.length_a   1.000
_cell.length_b   1.000
_cell.length_c   1.000
_cell.angle_alpha   90.00
_cell.angle_beta   90.00
_cell.angle_gamma   90.00
#
_symmetry.space_group_name_H-M   'P 1'
#
loop_
_entity.id
_entity.type
_entity.pdbx_description
1 polymer ?
#
loop_
_entity_poly.entity_id
_entity_poly.type
_entity_poly.pdbx_seq_one_letter_code
_entity_poly.pdbx_strand_id
1 'polypeptide(L)'
;MKRTLKYLAGAAVTAAVAGTATLAYAAPHDTAGRAAHSATTQAATAQAPQAVSAEATAEAAAPAAARPHAPTPRIVQPGERVTGAPGFELWLTPEGKHWTTPDMPEGQFRSVVDGNIDLTTPGVSLQSEGTPERVYLSGLYYGGKGTASVVELETAAGPVRGKLLELPGRPGWGVWYATAKPVPADDSWHFVSEVTVRNTKGKVYASMSLR
;
A
#
# COMPACT_ATOMS: atom_id res chain seq x y z
N MET A 1 24.70 28.44 -16.30
CA MET A 1 25.99 27.82 -15.93
C MET A 1 25.93 26.35 -16.34
N LYS A 2 26.80 25.90 -17.24
CA LYS A 2 26.80 24.52 -17.76
C LYS A 2 27.57 23.62 -16.78
N ARG A 3 26.91 22.62 -16.18
CA ARG A 3 27.58 21.59 -15.38
C ARG A 3 27.59 20.27 -16.16
N THR A 4 28.77 19.93 -16.66
CA THR A 4 29.06 18.69 -17.39
C THR A 4 29.24 17.56 -16.38
N LEU A 5 28.33 16.59 -16.34
CA LEU A 5 28.57 15.33 -15.61
C LEU A 5 29.42 14.41 -16.49
N LYS A 6 30.60 14.03 -15.99
CA LYS A 6 31.45 12.99 -16.56
C LYS A 6 31.00 11.64 -16.00
N TYR A 7 30.52 10.75 -16.85
CA TYR A 7 30.36 9.33 -16.52
C TYR A 7 31.68 8.62 -16.74
N LEU A 8 32.22 8.00 -15.70
CA LEU A 8 33.29 7.01 -15.82
C LEU A 8 32.68 5.62 -15.64
N ALA A 9 32.76 4.86 -16.73
CA ALA A 9 32.46 3.44 -16.79
C ALA A 9 33.57 2.64 -16.11
N GLY A 10 33.18 1.60 -15.39
CA GLY A 10 34.02 0.51 -14.89
C GLY A 10 33.18 -0.34 -13.93
N ALA A 11 33.26 -1.66 -13.87
CA ALA A 11 33.94 -2.68 -14.65
C ALA A 11 33.17 -3.99 -14.35
N ALA A 12 33.18 -4.95 -15.27
CA ALA A 12 32.56 -6.25 -15.11
C ALA A 12 33.30 -7.12 -14.08
N VAL A 13 32.56 -7.94 -13.32
CA VAL A 13 33.05 -9.22 -12.78
C VAL A 13 31.93 -10.25 -12.86
N THR A 14 32.17 -11.29 -13.64
CA THR A 14 31.44 -12.56 -13.70
C THR A 14 31.99 -13.50 -12.62
N ALA A 15 31.13 -14.19 -11.87
CA ALA A 15 31.37 -15.55 -11.38
C ALA A 15 30.07 -16.20 -10.87
N ALA A 16 29.71 -17.32 -11.48
CA ALA A 16 28.68 -18.24 -11.03
C ALA A 16 29.22 -19.17 -9.93
N VAL A 17 28.42 -19.49 -8.91
CA VAL A 17 28.57 -20.74 -8.14
C VAL A 17 27.18 -21.28 -7.78
N ALA A 18 26.96 -22.53 -8.20
CA ALA A 18 25.82 -23.36 -7.85
C ALA A 18 25.95 -23.91 -6.42
N GLY A 19 24.82 -24.13 -5.75
CA GLY A 19 24.78 -24.83 -4.46
C GLY A 19 23.35 -25.13 -4.03
N THR A 20 22.86 -26.31 -4.38
CA THR A 20 21.66 -26.92 -3.78
C THR A 20 22.04 -27.55 -2.43
N ALA A 21 21.21 -27.34 -1.41
CA ALA A 21 21.12 -28.25 -0.27
C ALA A 21 19.75 -28.10 0.42
N THR A 22 18.88 -29.06 0.13
CA THR A 22 17.71 -29.44 0.93
C THR A 22 18.17 -30.01 2.27
N LEU A 23 17.66 -29.49 3.38
CA LEU A 23 17.61 -30.23 4.63
C LEU A 23 16.23 -30.04 5.27
N ALA A 24 15.44 -31.10 5.18
CA ALA A 24 14.31 -31.35 6.05
C ALA A 24 14.82 -31.86 7.39
N TYR A 25 14.24 -31.40 8.49
CA TYR A 25 14.30 -32.10 9.77
C TYR A 25 12.87 -32.26 10.33
N ALA A 26 12.58 -33.48 10.74
CA ALA A 26 11.29 -33.95 11.21
C ALA A 26 11.08 -33.66 12.71
N ALA A 27 9.79 -33.59 13.09
CA ALA A 27 9.23 -33.70 14.44
C ALA A 27 9.58 -35.08 15.09
N PRO A 28 9.17 -35.45 16.33
CA PRO A 28 8.17 -34.82 17.24
C PRO A 28 8.53 -34.83 18.75
N HIS A 29 7.69 -34.16 19.55
CA HIS A 29 7.51 -34.51 20.96
C HIS A 29 6.01 -34.63 21.25
N ASP A 30 5.51 -35.87 21.21
CA ASP A 30 4.37 -36.29 22.01
C ASP A 30 4.87 -36.55 23.44
N THR A 31 4.04 -36.26 24.45
CA THR A 31 3.51 -37.29 25.39
C THR A 31 2.77 -36.64 26.57
N ALA A 32 1.48 -36.97 26.60
CA ALA A 32 0.62 -37.31 27.74
C ALA A 32 0.25 -36.27 28.83
N GLY A 33 -1.07 -36.08 28.91
CA GLY A 33 -1.82 -35.76 30.12
C GLY A 33 -3.28 -36.19 30.01
N ARG A 34 -3.54 -37.51 30.13
CA ARG A 34 -4.85 -38.14 30.46
C ARG A 34 -5.02 -38.02 31.99
N ALA A 35 -6.16 -37.88 32.67
CA ALA A 35 -7.56 -38.33 32.57
C ALA A 35 -8.43 -37.41 33.47
N ALA A 36 -9.70 -37.09 33.19
CA ALA A 36 -10.96 -37.81 33.47
C ALA A 36 -11.54 -37.72 34.92
N HIS A 37 -12.89 -37.73 34.97
CA HIS A 37 -13.84 -37.86 36.11
C HIS A 37 -14.31 -36.54 36.73
N SER A 38 -15.57 -36.32 37.11
CA SER A 38 -16.85 -37.04 36.97
C SER A 38 -17.99 -36.07 37.35
N ALA A 39 -19.21 -36.45 36.96
CA ALA A 39 -20.48 -35.76 37.20
C ALA A 39 -20.79 -35.38 38.66
N THR A 40 -21.70 -34.41 38.86
CA THR A 40 -22.90 -34.57 39.71
C THR A 40 -23.92 -33.46 39.43
N THR A 41 -25.14 -33.90 39.20
CA THR A 41 -26.42 -33.19 39.04
C THR A 41 -26.83 -32.46 40.32
N GLN A 42 -27.43 -31.27 40.22
CA GLN A 42 -28.40 -30.83 41.21
C GLN A 42 -29.50 -29.99 40.55
N ALA A 43 -30.73 -30.51 40.64
CA ALA A 43 -31.96 -29.83 40.28
C ALA A 43 -32.57 -29.22 41.55
N ALA A 44 -33.12 -28.01 41.46
CA ALA A 44 -34.10 -27.50 42.42
C ALA A 44 -35.00 -26.41 41.76
N THR A 45 -36.19 -26.87 41.37
CA THR A 45 -37.53 -26.24 41.43
C THR A 45 -37.71 -24.71 41.55
N ALA A 46 -38.36 -24.18 40.51
CA ALA A 46 -39.62 -23.40 40.51
C ALA A 46 -39.79 -22.15 41.40
N GLN A 47 -39.99 -21.00 40.74
CA GLN A 47 -41.10 -20.08 41.05
C GLN A 47 -41.31 -19.06 39.92
N ALA A 48 -42.47 -19.14 39.27
CA ALA A 48 -43.09 -17.99 38.59
C ALA A 48 -44.07 -17.36 39.59
N PRO A 49 -44.22 -16.02 39.60
CA PRO A 49 -45.47 -15.50 39.05
C PRO A 49 -45.33 -14.18 38.27
N GLN A 50 -46.18 -14.11 37.23
CA GLN A 50 -46.98 -12.96 36.80
C GLN A 50 -46.29 -11.65 36.34
N ALA A 51 -46.37 -11.47 35.01
CA ALA A 51 -46.87 -10.30 34.30
C ALA A 51 -46.86 -8.97 35.06
N VAL A 52 -45.83 -8.16 34.76
CA VAL A 52 -45.98 -6.71 34.68
C VAL A 52 -45.85 -6.32 33.21
N SER A 53 -46.95 -5.81 32.66
CA SER A 53 -46.99 -5.10 31.39
C SER A 53 -46.03 -3.91 31.47
N ALA A 54 -44.87 -4.04 30.85
CA ALA A 54 -44.04 -2.90 30.49
C ALA A 54 -44.09 -2.79 28.97
N GLU A 55 -44.63 -1.66 28.51
CA GLU A 55 -44.72 -1.26 27.12
C GLU A 55 -43.43 -1.60 26.37
N ALA A 56 -43.52 -2.54 25.44
CA ALA A 56 -42.55 -2.66 24.38
C ALA A 56 -42.70 -1.41 23.50
N THR A 57 -42.01 -0.33 23.86
CA THR A 57 -41.61 0.67 22.89
C THR A 57 -40.68 -0.06 21.93
N ALA A 58 -41.26 -0.58 20.85
CA ALA A 58 -40.52 -0.99 19.68
C ALA A 58 -39.87 0.28 19.12
N GLU A 59 -38.71 0.63 19.67
CA GLU A 59 -37.80 1.57 19.05
C GLU A 59 -37.41 0.91 17.73
N ALA A 60 -38.08 1.36 16.66
CA ALA A 60 -37.80 0.96 15.31
C ALA A 60 -36.30 1.17 15.10
N ALA A 61 -35.55 0.08 15.07
CA ALA A 61 -34.12 0.10 14.80
C ALA A 61 -33.95 0.83 13.48
N ALA A 62 -33.46 2.07 13.56
CA ALA A 62 -33.09 2.84 12.39
C ALA A 62 -32.19 1.95 11.53
N PRO A 63 -32.40 1.86 10.21
CA PRO A 63 -31.58 1.02 9.37
C PRO A 63 -30.12 1.42 9.59
N ALA A 64 -29.31 0.47 10.06
CA ALA A 64 -27.89 0.69 10.28
C ALA A 64 -27.32 1.28 9.00
N ALA A 65 -26.92 2.55 9.04
CA ALA A 65 -26.36 3.23 7.89
C ALA A 65 -25.23 2.36 7.34
N ALA A 66 -25.36 1.93 6.09
CA ALA A 66 -24.37 1.11 5.43
C ALA A 66 -23.02 1.82 5.57
N ARG A 67 -22.03 1.15 6.17
CA ARG A 67 -20.70 1.74 6.30
C ARG A 67 -20.20 2.07 4.90
N PRO A 68 -19.69 3.30 4.66
CA PRO A 68 -19.18 3.65 3.35
C PRO A 68 -18.10 2.65 2.93
N HIS A 69 -18.20 2.17 1.69
CA HIS A 69 -17.21 1.24 1.15
C HIS A 69 -15.83 1.92 1.11
N ALA A 70 -14.79 1.19 1.53
CA ALA A 70 -13.43 1.72 1.42
C ALA A 70 -13.10 2.00 -0.05
N PRO A 71 -12.41 3.10 -0.38
CA PRO A 71 -12.06 3.41 -1.75
C PRO A 71 -11.14 2.32 -2.33
N THR A 72 -11.19 2.12 -3.64
CA THR A 72 -10.29 1.23 -4.38
C THR A 72 -9.49 2.04 -5.40
N PRO A 73 -8.38 1.50 -5.95
CA PRO A 73 -7.64 2.17 -6.99
C PRO A 73 -8.52 2.41 -8.21
N ARG A 74 -8.30 3.53 -8.91
CA ARG A 74 -8.90 3.76 -10.22
C ARG A 74 -8.24 2.82 -11.22
N ILE A 75 -9.04 2.02 -11.89
CA ILE A 75 -8.57 1.19 -13.00
C ILE A 75 -8.42 2.07 -14.24
N VAL A 76 -7.27 2.02 -14.89
CA VAL A 76 -6.96 2.76 -16.13
C VAL A 76 -6.56 1.80 -17.24
N GLN A 77 -6.83 2.17 -18.48
CA GLN A 77 -6.32 1.39 -19.62
C GLN A 77 -4.80 1.55 -19.76
N PRO A 78 -4.08 0.54 -20.29
CA PRO A 78 -2.69 0.72 -20.68
C PRO A 78 -2.51 1.94 -21.58
N GLY A 79 -1.58 2.84 -21.22
CA GLY A 79 -1.32 4.08 -21.95
C GLY A 79 -2.29 5.24 -21.69
N GLU A 80 -3.34 5.04 -20.88
CA GLU A 80 -4.25 6.12 -20.48
C GLU A 80 -3.50 7.16 -19.64
N ARG A 81 -3.45 8.39 -20.14
CA ARG A 81 -2.80 9.51 -19.45
C ARG A 81 -3.70 10.08 -18.36
N VAL A 82 -3.18 10.14 -17.15
CA VAL A 82 -3.83 10.75 -15.99
C VAL A 82 -3.08 12.02 -15.62
N THR A 83 -3.75 13.17 -15.73
CA THR A 83 -3.22 14.45 -15.25
C THR A 83 -3.32 14.50 -13.72
N GLY A 84 -2.17 14.44 -13.05
CA GLY A 84 -2.11 14.59 -11.59
C GLY A 84 -2.16 16.04 -11.13
N ALA A 85 -1.62 16.94 -11.95
CA ALA A 85 -1.62 18.39 -11.81
C ALA A 85 -1.18 19.04 -13.15
N PRO A 86 -1.29 20.37 -13.31
CA PRO A 86 -0.86 21.03 -14.55
C PRO A 86 0.57 20.68 -14.95
N GLY A 87 0.75 20.13 -16.16
CA GLY A 87 2.05 19.70 -16.69
C GLY A 87 2.64 18.43 -16.07
N PHE A 88 1.95 17.78 -15.12
CA PHE A 88 2.32 16.47 -14.58
C PHE A 88 1.31 15.41 -15.04
N GLU A 89 1.72 14.59 -16.00
CA GLU A 89 0.94 13.45 -16.49
C GLU A 89 1.59 12.13 -16.07
N LEU A 90 0.77 11.12 -15.85
CA LEU A 90 1.23 9.79 -15.46
C LEU A 90 0.37 8.72 -16.14
N TRP A 91 0.99 7.65 -16.62
CA TRP A 91 0.30 6.52 -17.23
C TRP A 91 0.98 5.20 -16.91
N LEU A 92 0.23 4.11 -17.02
CA LEU A 92 0.69 2.76 -16.75
C LEU A 92 0.68 1.97 -18.06
N THR A 93 1.70 1.13 -18.25
CA THR A 93 1.70 0.04 -19.22
C THR A 93 1.99 -1.26 -18.47
N PRO A 94 1.77 -2.44 -19.07
CA PRO A 94 2.14 -3.71 -18.41
C PRO A 94 3.61 -3.75 -17.96
N GLU A 95 4.49 -3.02 -18.63
CA GLU A 95 5.94 -2.95 -18.38
C GLU A 95 6.32 -1.96 -17.28
N GLY A 96 5.46 -0.99 -16.94
CA GLY A 96 5.70 -0.12 -15.79
C GLY A 96 5.00 1.24 -15.80
N LYS A 97 5.55 2.14 -14.97
CA LYS A 97 5.05 3.50 -14.77
C LYS A 97 5.77 4.46 -15.69
N HIS A 98 5.03 5.33 -16.34
CA HIS A 98 5.56 6.46 -17.08
C HIS A 98 5.01 7.78 -16.57
N TRP A 99 5.76 8.86 -16.72
CA TRP A 99 5.31 10.20 -16.34
C TRP A 99 6.01 11.30 -17.13
N THR A 100 5.43 12.48 -17.14
CA THR A 100 6.07 13.72 -17.60
C THR A 100 5.97 14.76 -16.50
N THR A 101 6.91 15.69 -16.48
CA THR A 101 6.84 16.91 -15.66
C THR A 101 7.02 18.13 -16.57
N PRO A 102 6.69 19.35 -16.10
CA PRO A 102 6.90 20.56 -16.89
C PRO A 102 8.34 20.72 -17.41
N ASP A 103 9.32 20.26 -16.62
CA ASP A 103 10.75 20.37 -16.95
C ASP A 103 11.29 19.17 -17.76
N MET A 104 10.56 18.05 -17.82
CA MET A 104 10.92 16.83 -18.56
C MET A 104 9.71 16.31 -19.37
N PRO A 105 9.38 16.96 -20.50
CA PRO A 105 8.22 16.62 -21.32
C PRO A 105 8.38 15.36 -22.18
N GLU A 106 9.61 14.85 -22.36
CA GLU A 106 9.93 13.71 -23.24
C GLU A 106 9.39 12.35 -22.75
N GLY A 107 8.92 12.28 -21.51
CA GLY A 107 8.37 11.08 -20.91
C GLY A 107 9.45 10.22 -20.26
N GLN A 108 9.32 10.05 -18.96
CA GLN A 108 10.16 9.20 -18.14
C GLN A 108 9.51 7.83 -17.93
N PHE A 109 10.31 6.84 -17.51
CA PHE A 109 9.86 5.47 -17.33
C PHE A 109 10.51 4.81 -16.11
N ARG A 110 9.72 3.98 -15.41
CA ARG A 110 10.18 3.07 -14.36
C ARG A 110 9.58 1.69 -14.62
N SER A 111 10.46 0.76 -14.99
CA SER A 111 10.11 -0.63 -15.24
C SER A 111 9.67 -1.36 -13.97
N VAL A 112 8.78 -2.34 -14.15
CA VAL A 112 8.40 -3.35 -13.14
C VAL A 112 8.76 -4.78 -13.56
N VAL A 113 9.37 -4.94 -14.75
CA VAL A 113 9.66 -6.24 -15.37
C VAL A 113 11.15 -6.51 -15.58
N ASP A 114 12.01 -5.56 -15.25
CA ASP A 114 13.47 -5.69 -15.39
C ASP A 114 14.15 -6.38 -14.18
N GLY A 115 13.37 -6.83 -13.20
CA GLY A 115 13.85 -7.45 -11.97
C GLY A 115 14.28 -6.46 -10.87
N ASN A 116 14.05 -5.15 -11.05
CA ASN A 116 14.38 -4.12 -10.04
C ASN A 116 13.43 -4.12 -8.83
N ILE A 117 12.29 -4.81 -8.92
CA ILE A 117 11.32 -4.99 -7.85
C ILE A 117 10.91 -6.45 -7.71
N ASP A 118 10.70 -6.87 -6.47
CA ASP A 118 10.11 -8.16 -6.13
C ASP A 118 8.60 -7.99 -5.87
N LEU A 119 7.77 -8.45 -6.81
CA LEU A 119 6.31 -8.39 -6.68
C LEU A 119 5.75 -9.37 -5.64
N THR A 120 6.56 -10.27 -5.08
CA THR A 120 6.14 -11.22 -4.05
C THR A 120 6.27 -10.66 -2.63
N THR A 121 7.05 -9.60 -2.47
CA THR A 121 7.28 -8.90 -1.20
C THR A 121 6.59 -7.53 -1.23
N PRO A 122 5.80 -7.16 -0.19
CA PRO A 122 5.20 -5.84 -0.11
C PRO A 122 6.24 -4.72 -0.23
N GLY A 123 6.01 -3.79 -1.15
CA GLY A 123 6.88 -2.65 -1.35
C GLY A 123 6.15 -1.42 -1.85
N VAL A 124 6.73 -0.27 -1.55
CA VAL A 124 6.29 1.03 -2.05
C VAL A 124 7.53 1.88 -2.35
N SER A 125 7.49 2.65 -3.43
CA SER A 125 8.55 3.59 -3.78
C SER A 125 8.08 5.03 -3.64
N LEU A 126 9.03 5.96 -3.60
CA LEU A 126 8.80 7.39 -3.72
C LEU A 126 9.63 7.95 -4.86
N GLN A 127 9.00 8.84 -5.61
CA GLN A 127 9.62 9.78 -6.53
C GLN A 127 9.04 11.15 -6.24
N SER A 128 9.93 12.13 -6.21
CA SER A 128 9.61 13.52 -5.91
C SER A 128 10.24 14.39 -7.00
N GLU A 129 9.40 15.13 -7.70
CA GLU A 129 9.77 16.10 -8.74
C GLU A 129 8.94 17.34 -8.52
N GLY A 130 9.35 18.51 -8.98
CA GLY A 130 8.58 19.71 -8.72
C GLY A 130 9.21 21.00 -9.17
N THR A 131 8.44 22.06 -8.96
CA THR A 131 8.85 23.45 -9.14
C THR A 131 8.75 24.17 -7.78
N PRO A 132 9.34 25.36 -7.61
CA PRO A 132 9.24 26.13 -6.36
C PRO A 132 7.81 26.39 -5.87
N GLU A 133 6.80 26.22 -6.72
CA GLU A 133 5.38 26.39 -6.40
C GLU A 133 4.69 25.07 -5.99
N ARG A 134 5.19 23.90 -6.45
CA ARG A 134 4.49 22.62 -6.28
C ARG A 134 5.43 21.42 -6.40
N VAL A 135 5.21 20.44 -5.52
CA VAL A 135 5.85 19.12 -5.61
C VAL A 135 4.85 18.09 -6.12
N TYR A 136 5.27 17.31 -7.10
CA TYR A 136 4.63 16.11 -7.62
C TYR A 136 5.26 14.88 -6.98
N LEU A 137 4.46 14.15 -6.21
CA LEU A 137 4.89 12.92 -5.54
C LEU A 137 4.24 11.74 -6.26
N SER A 138 5.02 10.72 -6.59
CA SER A 138 4.47 9.48 -7.15
C SER A 138 5.31 8.27 -6.80
N GLY A 139 4.77 7.08 -7.02
CA GLY A 139 5.53 5.85 -6.76
C GLY A 139 4.77 4.60 -7.12
N LEU A 140 5.47 3.47 -7.10
CA LEU A 140 4.85 2.16 -7.22
C LEU A 140 4.40 1.68 -5.85
N TYR A 141 3.37 0.86 -5.80
CA TYR A 141 3.08 -0.05 -4.69
C TYR A 141 2.84 -1.45 -5.25
N TYR A 142 3.29 -2.49 -4.54
CA TYR A 142 3.24 -3.86 -5.05
C TYR A 142 3.33 -4.89 -3.92
N GLY A 143 3.00 -6.15 -4.25
CA GLY A 143 3.21 -7.32 -3.38
C GLY A 143 2.40 -7.38 -2.08
N GLY A 144 1.57 -6.36 -1.81
CA GLY A 144 0.75 -6.30 -0.61
C GLY A 144 -0.47 -7.22 -0.66
N LYS A 145 -0.97 -7.59 0.53
CA LYS A 145 -2.13 -8.48 0.67
C LYS A 145 -3.44 -7.71 0.70
N GLY A 146 -4.42 -8.19 -0.06
CA GLY A 146 -5.75 -7.60 -0.19
C GLY A 146 -5.81 -6.55 -1.31
N THR A 147 -6.87 -5.75 -1.32
CA THR A 147 -7.06 -4.66 -2.29
C THR A 147 -6.50 -3.38 -1.70
N ALA A 148 -5.55 -2.71 -2.38
CA ALA A 148 -5.08 -1.38 -1.98
C ALA A 148 -6.26 -0.38 -1.89
N SER A 149 -6.12 0.68 -1.10
CA SER A 149 -7.27 1.56 -0.82
C SER A 149 -6.88 3.02 -0.64
N VAL A 150 -5.92 3.30 0.24
CA VAL A 150 -5.49 4.66 0.54
C VAL A 150 -3.96 4.68 0.60
N VAL A 151 -3.37 5.75 0.08
CA VAL A 151 -1.95 6.07 0.33
C VAL A 151 -1.88 7.33 1.19
N GLU A 152 -1.09 7.24 2.24
CA GLU A 152 -0.85 8.30 3.23
C GLU A 152 0.66 8.57 3.24
N LEU A 153 1.02 9.85 3.20
CA LEU A 153 2.39 10.31 3.25
C LEU A 153 2.54 11.21 4.46
N GLU A 154 3.61 11.01 5.21
CA GLU A 154 4.03 11.96 6.23
C GLU A 154 5.08 12.89 5.61
N THR A 155 4.85 14.20 5.73
CA THR A 155 5.73 15.21 5.17
C THR A 155 6.00 16.31 6.20
N ALA A 156 7.10 17.04 6.06
CA ALA A 156 7.41 18.16 6.96
C ALA A 156 6.35 19.29 6.92
N ALA A 157 5.56 19.39 5.84
CA ALA A 157 4.43 20.32 5.74
C ALA A 157 3.12 19.77 6.34
N GLY A 158 3.11 18.52 6.80
CA GLY A 158 1.94 17.79 7.28
C GLY A 158 1.57 16.58 6.41
N PRO A 159 0.57 15.80 6.82
CA PRO A 159 0.18 14.59 6.12
C PRO A 159 -0.47 14.89 4.77
N VAL A 160 -0.18 14.05 3.78
CA VAL A 160 -0.73 14.14 2.42
C VAL A 160 -1.38 12.82 2.05
N ARG A 161 -2.58 12.89 1.44
CA ARG A 161 -3.23 11.72 0.84
C ARG A 161 -3.07 11.73 -0.66
N GLY A 162 -2.68 10.59 -1.21
CA GLY A 162 -2.57 10.40 -2.64
C GLY A 162 -3.75 9.65 -3.25
N LYS A 163 -3.67 9.46 -4.55
CA LYS A 163 -4.59 8.68 -5.37
C LYS A 163 -3.88 7.43 -5.88
N LEU A 164 -4.63 6.36 -6.08
CA LEU A 164 -4.12 5.06 -6.53
C LEU A 164 -4.67 4.73 -7.91
N LEU A 165 -3.80 4.20 -8.77
CA LEU A 165 -4.09 3.71 -10.11
C LEU A 165 -3.63 2.24 -10.23
N GLU A 166 -4.38 1.42 -10.95
CA GLU A 166 -3.98 0.07 -11.36
C GLU A 166 -4.39 -0.20 -12.81
N LEU A 167 -3.73 -1.15 -13.45
CA LEU A 167 -4.20 -1.74 -14.69
C LEU A 167 -5.29 -2.81 -14.41
N PRO A 168 -6.15 -3.12 -15.40
CA PRO A 168 -7.09 -4.22 -15.29
C PRO A 168 -6.37 -5.57 -15.07
N GLY A 169 -7.07 -6.53 -14.46
CA GLY A 169 -6.56 -7.90 -14.33
C GLY A 169 -5.68 -8.18 -13.10
N ARG A 170 -5.54 -7.22 -12.17
CA ARG A 170 -4.79 -7.36 -10.90
C ARG A 170 -3.32 -7.76 -11.14
N PRO A 171 -2.50 -6.88 -11.72
CA PRO A 171 -1.11 -7.18 -12.09
C PRO A 171 -0.16 -7.36 -10.90
N GLY A 172 -0.63 -7.22 -9.66
CA GLY A 172 0.20 -7.33 -8.44
C GLY A 172 0.94 -6.05 -8.06
N TRP A 173 0.75 -4.98 -8.84
CA TRP A 173 1.32 -3.66 -8.60
C TRP A 173 0.36 -2.55 -9.06
N GLY A 174 0.61 -1.33 -8.61
CA GLY A 174 -0.05 -0.13 -9.09
C GLY A 174 0.80 1.11 -8.87
N VAL A 175 0.25 2.26 -9.25
CA VAL A 175 0.91 3.56 -9.06
C VAL A 175 0.11 4.40 -8.10
N TRP A 176 0.80 5.14 -7.25
CA TRP A 176 0.22 6.20 -6.47
C TRP A 176 0.76 7.57 -6.89
N TYR A 177 -0.03 8.62 -6.71
CA TYR A 177 0.43 10.00 -6.90
C TYR A 177 -0.26 10.98 -5.96
N ALA A 178 0.41 12.08 -5.63
CA ALA A 178 -0.09 13.17 -4.82
C ALA A 178 0.60 14.49 -5.21
N THR A 179 0.07 15.61 -4.71
CA THR A 179 0.76 16.90 -4.78
C THR A 179 0.91 17.48 -3.40
N ALA A 180 2.06 18.10 -3.14
CA ALA A 180 2.34 18.79 -1.89
C ALA A 180 2.85 20.21 -2.16
N LYS A 181 2.78 21.05 -1.13
CA LYS A 181 3.45 22.35 -1.14
C LYS A 181 4.94 22.12 -0.87
N PRO A 182 5.84 22.83 -1.57
CA PRO A 182 7.26 22.82 -1.26
C PRO A 182 7.51 23.28 0.18
N VAL A 183 8.50 22.68 0.83
CA VAL A 183 8.95 23.10 2.17
C VAL A 183 10.11 24.10 1.98
N PRO A 184 10.01 25.35 2.48
CA PRO A 184 10.91 26.46 2.10
C PRO A 184 12.39 26.37 2.48
N ALA A 185 12.95 25.22 2.87
CA ALA A 185 14.24 25.20 3.56
C ALA A 185 15.44 24.67 2.74
N ASP A 186 15.29 23.65 1.88
CA ASP A 186 16.48 22.80 1.62
C ASP A 186 16.77 22.45 0.14
N ASP A 187 16.13 23.08 -0.85
CA ASP A 187 16.19 22.71 -2.29
C ASP A 187 15.96 21.20 -2.58
N SER A 188 15.58 20.44 -1.55
CA SER A 188 15.47 19.01 -1.58
C SER A 188 14.00 18.67 -1.66
N TRP A 189 13.61 18.00 -2.73
CA TRP A 189 12.28 17.40 -2.85
C TRP A 189 12.12 16.20 -1.89
N HIS A 190 13.05 16.03 -0.94
CA HIS A 190 13.17 14.95 0.04
C HIS A 190 12.65 15.38 1.41
N PHE A 191 11.38 15.79 1.48
CA PHE A 191 10.72 16.22 2.71
C PHE A 191 9.62 15.23 3.18
N VAL A 192 9.51 14.08 2.49
CA VAL A 192 8.61 12.97 2.84
C VAL A 192 9.37 12.03 3.76
N SER A 193 8.84 11.78 4.96
CA SER A 193 9.46 10.88 5.95
C SER A 193 8.88 9.46 5.92
N GLU A 194 7.65 9.31 5.43
CA GLU A 194 6.97 8.02 5.35
C GLU A 194 5.98 7.98 4.19
N VAL A 195 5.85 6.82 3.55
CA VAL A 195 4.76 6.49 2.63
C VAL A 195 4.13 5.18 3.08
N THR A 196 2.82 5.18 3.32
CA THR A 196 2.07 3.99 3.74
C THR A 196 0.85 3.81 2.85
N VAL A 197 0.76 2.64 2.21
CA VAL A 197 -0.44 2.18 1.49
C VAL A 197 -1.21 1.25 2.42
N ARG A 198 -2.52 1.50 2.58
CA ARG A 198 -3.45 0.65 3.32
C ARG A 198 -4.38 -0.08 2.37
N ASN A 199 -4.79 -1.28 2.76
CA ASN A 199 -5.82 -2.03 2.06
C ASN A 199 -7.23 -1.65 2.52
N THR A 200 -8.26 -2.15 1.85
CA THR A 200 -9.68 -1.89 2.15
C THR A 200 -10.14 -2.35 3.55
N LYS A 201 -9.30 -3.12 4.27
CA LYS A 201 -9.51 -3.53 5.67
C LYS A 201 -8.74 -2.63 6.66
N GLY A 202 -8.12 -1.56 6.19
CA GLY A 202 -7.29 -0.64 6.98
C GLY A 202 -5.90 -1.19 7.37
N LYS A 203 -5.56 -2.42 6.97
CA LYS A 203 -4.24 -3.02 7.24
C LYS A 203 -3.20 -2.42 6.30
N VAL A 204 -1.95 -2.37 6.74
CA VAL A 204 -0.82 -1.98 5.88
C VAL A 204 -0.74 -2.95 4.70
N TYR A 205 -0.83 -2.39 3.50
CA TYR A 205 -0.58 -3.07 2.24
C TYR A 205 0.92 -3.08 1.95
N ALA A 206 1.58 -1.91 2.04
CA ALA A 206 3.02 -1.71 1.93
C ALA A 206 3.40 -0.38 2.61
N SER A 207 4.63 -0.23 3.07
CA SER A 207 5.13 1.00 3.68
C SER A 207 6.61 1.20 3.45
N MET A 208 7.07 2.45 3.48
CA MET A 208 8.47 2.85 3.40
C MET A 208 8.72 4.03 4.33
N SER A 209 9.79 3.96 5.12
CA SER A 209 10.29 5.05 5.96
C SER A 209 11.60 5.59 5.39
N LEU A 210 11.77 6.91 5.42
CA LEU A 210 12.85 7.65 4.75
C LEU A 210 13.71 8.45 5.74
N ARG A 211 13.92 7.90 6.95
CA ARG A 211 14.66 8.57 8.03
C ARG A 211 16.10 8.93 7.66
#